data_AF-A0A957R0J9-F1
#
_entry.id   AF-A0A957R0J9-F1
#
_cell.length_a   1.000
_cell.length_b   1.000
_cell.length_c   1.000
_cell.angle_alpha   90.00
_cell.angle_beta   90.00
_cell.angle_gamma   90.00
#
_symmetry.space_group_name_H-M   'P 1'
#
loop_
_entity.id
_entity.type
_entity.pdbx_description
1 polymer ?
#
loop_
_entity_poly.entity_id
_entity_poly.type
_entity_poly.pdbx_seq_one_letter_code
_entity_poly.pdbx_strand_id
1 'polypeptide(L)' 'CPEPVSLAEADSTWQLLRYLTLRQGPLASNLAEAGGFVRTQPGYAAPDLQFHFVPGYFRNHGFDQFDG' A
#
# COMPACT_ATOMS: atom_id res chain seq x y z
N CYS A 1 -12.40 0.27 -15.66
CA CYS A 1 -12.13 1.24 -14.57
C CYS A 1 -11.28 2.35 -15.15
N PRO A 2 -11.67 3.63 -15.05
CA PRO A 2 -11.07 4.67 -15.88
C PRO A 2 -9.71 5.17 -15.37
N GLU A 3 -9.30 4.82 -14.15
CA GLU A 3 -8.01 5.26 -13.59
C GLU A 3 -7.38 4.15 -12.74
N PRO A 4 -6.08 3.84 -12.91
CA PRO A 4 -5.39 2.89 -12.05
C PRO A 4 -5.21 3.46 -10.64
N VAL A 5 -5.74 2.75 -9.64
CA VAL A 5 -5.50 3.09 -8.21
C VAL A 5 -4.07 2.66 -7.87
N SER A 6 -3.16 3.62 -7.75
CA SER A 6 -1.73 3.41 -7.51
C SER A 6 -1.16 4.49 -6.60
N LEU A 7 -0.19 4.12 -5.76
CA LEU A 7 0.62 5.02 -4.94
C LEU A 7 1.97 5.38 -5.59
N ALA A 8 2.17 5.07 -6.87
CA ALA A 8 3.43 5.31 -7.58
C ALA A 8 3.90 6.78 -7.53
N GLU A 9 2.98 7.74 -7.71
CA GLU A 9 3.30 9.18 -7.74
C GLU A 9 3.19 9.86 -6.36
N ALA A 10 3.14 9.08 -5.27
CA ALA A 10 2.90 9.60 -3.93
C ALA A 10 4.03 10.53 -3.44
N ASP A 11 5.24 10.35 -3.96
CA ASP A 11 6.44 11.13 -3.61
C ASP A 11 6.56 12.48 -4.34
N SER A 12 5.67 12.75 -5.30
CA SER A 12 5.65 14.03 -6.01
C SER A 12 5.43 15.23 -5.08
N THR A 13 6.10 16.35 -5.37
CA THR A 13 6.01 17.60 -4.59
C THR A 13 4.57 18.09 -4.43
N TRP A 14 3.73 17.85 -5.44
CA TRP A 14 2.31 18.22 -5.38
C TRP A 14 1.54 17.42 -4.33
N GLN A 15 1.72 16.10 -4.30
CA GLN A 15 1.06 15.26 -3.30
C GLN A 15 1.60 15.57 -1.89
N LEU A 16 2.89 15.89 -1.76
CA LEU A 16 3.48 16.39 -0.51
C LEU A 16 2.79 17.68 -0.03
N LEU A 17 2.61 18.67 -0.90
CA LEU A 17 1.92 19.92 -0.56
C LEU A 17 0.45 19.68 -0.18
N ARG A 18 -0.27 18.80 -0.91
CA ARG A 18 -1.65 18.44 -0.58
C ARG A 18 -1.75 17.77 0.79
N TYR A 19 -0.81 16.90 1.13
CA TYR A 19 -0.75 16.29 2.45
C TYR A 19 -0.48 17.33 3.53
N LEU A 20 0.52 18.18 3.36
CA LEU A 20 0.90 19.17 4.39
C LEU A 20 -0.19 20.19 4.65
N THR A 21 -0.91 20.63 3.61
CA THR A 21 -1.92 21.70 3.73
C THR A 21 -3.32 21.18 4.06
N LEU A 22 -3.73 20.05 3.47
CA LEU A 22 -5.11 19.54 3.55
C LEU A 22 -5.22 18.19 4.24
N ARG A 23 -4.10 17.52 4.56
CA ARG A 23 -4.06 16.13 5.04
C ARG A 23 -4.76 15.16 4.08
N GLN A 24 -4.64 15.43 2.79
CA GLN A 24 -5.26 14.66 1.71
C GLN A 24 -4.21 14.14 0.72
N GLY A 25 -4.61 13.18 -0.11
CA GLY A 25 -3.80 12.61 -1.19
C GLY A 25 -3.14 11.27 -0.82
N PRO A 26 -2.34 10.70 -1.73
CA PRO A 26 -1.71 9.39 -1.59
C PRO A 26 -0.88 9.22 -0.30
N LEU A 27 -0.20 10.28 0.16
CA LEU A 27 0.57 10.27 1.41
C LEU A 27 -0.27 10.14 2.69
N ALA A 28 -1.60 10.32 2.59
CA ALA A 28 -2.53 10.03 3.68
C ALA A 28 -3.07 8.58 3.64
N SER A 29 -2.70 7.77 2.64
CA SER A 29 -3.13 6.37 2.54
C SER A 29 -2.52 5.53 3.68
N ASN A 30 -3.30 4.56 4.16
CA ASN A 30 -2.85 3.58 5.14
C ASN A 30 -2.03 2.43 4.51
N LEU A 31 -1.80 2.45 3.19
CA LEU A 31 -1.15 1.42 2.36
C LEU A 31 -1.91 0.09 2.25
N ALA A 32 -2.41 -0.43 3.37
CA ALA A 32 -3.17 -1.67 3.44
C ALA A 32 -4.61 -1.50 2.96
N GLU A 33 -4.79 -1.42 1.64
CA GLU A 33 -6.10 -1.19 1.02
C GLU A 33 -6.95 -2.46 0.95
N ALA A 34 -6.31 -3.63 0.86
CA ALA A 34 -6.97 -4.92 0.98
C ALA A 34 -6.09 -5.90 1.75
N GLY A 35 -6.70 -6.97 2.24
CA GLY A 35 -5.99 -8.01 2.96
C GLY A 35 -6.80 -9.27 3.16
N GLY A 36 -6.19 -10.27 3.79
CA GLY A 36 -6.84 -11.53 4.07
C GLY A 36 -6.09 -12.32 5.13
N PHE A 37 -6.82 -13.14 5.88
CA PHE A 37 -6.26 -14.04 6.86
C PHE A 37 -6.43 -15.48 6.38
N VAL A 38 -5.37 -16.28 6.42
CA VAL A 38 -5.43 -17.69 6.01
C VAL A 38 -4.83 -18.60 7.08
N ARG A 39 -5.34 -19.83 7.13
CA ARG A 39 -4.71 -20.93 7.86
C ARG A 39 -3.79 -21.69 6.93
N THR A 40 -2.53 -21.88 7.31
CA THR A 40 -1.58 -22.70 6.54
C THR A 40 -1.85 -24.19 6.68
N GLN A 41 -2.34 -24.61 7.85
CA GLN A 41 -2.58 -26.01 8.18
C GLN A 41 -3.98 -26.23 8.78
N PRO A 42 -4.61 -27.38 8.51
CA PRO A 42 -5.80 -27.81 9.23
C PRO A 42 -5.49 -27.99 10.73
N GLY A 43 -6.41 -27.57 11.60
CA GLY A 43 -6.30 -27.77 13.06
C GLY A 43 -5.81 -26.56 13.85
N TYR A 44 -5.34 -25.48 13.21
CA TYR A 44 -5.06 -24.23 13.91
C TYR A 44 -6.35 -23.55 14.38
N ALA A 45 -6.33 -23.06 15.63
CA ALA A 45 -7.48 -22.42 16.27
C ALA A 45 -7.87 -21.08 15.62
N ALA A 46 -6.93 -20.42 14.94
CA ALA A 46 -7.11 -19.16 14.23
C ALA A 46 -6.21 -19.12 12.98
N PRO A 47 -6.46 -18.19 12.03
CA PRO A 47 -5.52 -17.90 10.95
C PRO A 47 -4.14 -17.51 11.48
N ASP A 48 -3.08 -18.08 10.88
CA ASP A 48 -1.68 -17.87 11.26
C ASP A 48 -0.92 -16.99 10.25
N LEU A 49 -1.52 -16.68 9.11
CA LEU A 49 -0.96 -15.78 8.11
C LEU A 49 -1.92 -14.64 7.78
N GLN A 50 -1.35 -13.45 7.57
CA GLN A 50 -2.04 -12.25 7.13
C GLN A 50 -1.39 -11.72 5.85
N PHE A 51 -2.20 -11.54 4.82
CA PHE A 51 -1.82 -10.86 3.59
C PHE A 51 -2.27 -9.40 3.65
N HIS A 52 -1.38 -8.49 3.26
CA HIS A 52 -1.70 -7.10 2.99
C HIS A 52 -1.40 -6.82 1.52
N PHE A 53 -2.37 -6.25 0.83
CA PHE A 53 -2.23 -5.80 -0.55
C PHE A 53 -2.12 -4.29 -0.55
N VAL A 54 -0.99 -3.82 -1.06
CA VAL A 54 -0.62 -2.41 -1.13
C VAL A 54 -0.42 -2.06 -2.61
N PRO A 55 -1.07 -1.02 -3.14
CA PRO A 55 -0.90 -0.60 -4.53
C PRO A 55 0.37 0.26 -4.68
N GLY A 56 1.53 -0.31 -4.32
CA GLY A 56 2.83 0.33 -4.40
C GLY A 56 3.92 -0.65 -4.82
N TYR A 57 5.04 -0.14 -5.31
CA TYR A 57 6.18 -0.98 -5.69
C TYR A 57 6.88 -1.54 -4.46
N PHE A 58 7.04 -2.87 -4.41
CA PHE A 58 7.83 -3.55 -3.39
C PHE A 58 8.78 -4.55 -4.03
N ARG A 59 10.00 -4.09 -4.33
CA ARG A 59 11.09 -4.90 -4.89
C ARG A 59 12.33 -4.74 -4.03
N ASN A 60 13.13 -5.81 -3.91
CA ASN A 60 14.37 -5.78 -3.15
C ASN A 60 14.16 -5.20 -1.74
N HIS A 61 13.18 -5.72 -1.01
CA HIS A 61 12.80 -5.24 0.33
C HIS A 61 12.46 -3.74 0.43
N GLY A 62 12.08 -3.10 -0.68
CA GLY A 62 11.77 -1.67 -0.74
C GLY A 62 13.00 -0.76 -0.89
N PHE A 63 14.18 -1.32 -1.18
CA PHE A 63 15.38 -0.53 -1.44
C PHE A 63 15.48 0.02 -2.86
N ASP A 64 14.78 -0.60 -3.81
CA ASP A 64 14.75 -0.11 -5.19
C ASP A 64 13.78 1.09 -5.27
N GLN A 65 14.27 2.21 -5.77
CA GLN A 65 13.44 3.37 -6.09
C GLN A 65 12.91 3.25 -7.52
N PHE A 66 11.63 3.54 -7.70
CA PHE A 66 10.94 3.51 -8.98
C PHE A 66 10.49 4.93 -9.31
N ASP A 67 10.61 5.31 -10.58
CA ASP A 67 10.10 6.59 -11.06
C ASP A 67 8.56 6.52 -11.06
N GLY A 68 7.94 7.50 -10.42
CA GLY A 68 6.50 7.77 -10.44
C GLY A 68 6.12 8.62 -11.63
#